data_AF-J9GAE6-F1
#
_entry.id   AF-J9GAE6-F1
#
_cell.length_a   1.000
_cell.length_b   1.000
_cell.length_c   1.000
_cell.angle_alpha   90.00
_cell.angle_beta   90.00
_cell.angle_gamma   90.00
#
_symmetry.space_group_name_H-M   'P 1'
#
loop_
_entity.id
_entity.type
_entity.pdbx_description
1 polymer ?
#
loop_
_entity_poly.entity_id
_entity_poly.type
_entity_poly.pdbx_seq_one_letter_code
_entity_poly.pdbx_strand_id
1 'polypeptide(L)' 'MGMKPSNGLRNMTVGSPAGHLFAFALPLLLGSFLQQLYNMVDAWVVGKYVGDAALAAVGIGFPVLFMFSSLF' A
#
# COMPACT_ATOMS: atom_id res chain seq x y z
N MET A 1 0.04 13.17 -38.48
CA MET A 1 0.06 11.73 -38.16
C MET A 1 -0.16 11.60 -36.65
N GLY A 2 -1.42 11.58 -36.21
CA GLY A 2 -1.79 11.62 -34.78
C GLY A 2 -2.00 10.20 -34.25
N MET A 3 -1.15 9.77 -33.32
CA MET A 3 -1.25 8.44 -32.70
C MET A 3 -2.51 8.37 -31.85
N LYS A 4 -3.40 7.43 -32.19
CA LYS A 4 -4.61 7.09 -31.43
C LYS A 4 -4.18 6.39 -30.13
N PRO A 5 -4.72 6.76 -28.96
CA PRO A 5 -4.32 6.14 -27.70
C PRO A 5 -4.78 4.67 -27.67
N SER A 6 -3.82 3.78 -27.39
CA SER A 6 -4.07 2.38 -27.07
C SER A 6 -4.86 2.28 -25.76
N ASN A 7 -5.92 1.48 -25.74
CA ASN A 7 -6.94 1.39 -24.69
C ASN A 7 -6.48 0.94 -23.28
N GLY A 8 -5.19 1.02 -22.94
CA GLY A 8 -4.65 0.58 -21.64
C GLY A 8 -3.53 1.43 -21.02
N LEU A 9 -2.85 2.30 -21.78
CA LEU A 9 -1.74 3.11 -21.24
C LEU A 9 -2.06 4.61 -21.35
N ARG A 10 -2.22 5.27 -20.20
CA ARG A 10 -2.45 6.71 -20.13
C ARG A 10 -1.12 7.45 -20.21
N ASN A 11 -0.94 8.27 -21.26
CA ASN A 11 0.22 9.14 -21.39
C ASN A 11 0.15 10.26 -20.33
N MET A 12 1.12 10.26 -19.40
CA MET A 12 1.18 11.21 -18.28
C MET A 12 1.97 12.50 -18.58
N THR A 13 2.58 12.62 -19.77
CA THR A 13 3.38 13.81 -20.16
C THR A 13 2.55 14.84 -20.93
N VAL A 14 1.26 14.57 -21.12
CA VAL A 14 0.34 15.41 -21.90
C VAL A 14 -0.91 15.72 -21.08
N GLY A 15 -1.43 16.94 -21.21
CA GLY A 15 -2.60 17.40 -20.45
C GLY A 15 -2.25 17.96 -19.06
N SER A 16 -3.23 18.03 -18.16
CA SER A 16 -3.07 18.67 -16.84
C SER A 16 -2.22 17.81 -15.88
N PRO A 17 -1.04 18.28 -15.43
CA PRO A 17 -0.18 17.52 -14.51
C PRO A 17 -0.87 17.23 -13.17
N ALA A 18 -1.59 18.21 -12.62
CA ALA A 18 -2.32 18.05 -11.37
C ALA A 18 -3.38 16.93 -11.47
N GLY A 19 -4.15 16.89 -12.55
CA GLY A 19 -5.16 15.86 -12.76
C GLY A 19 -4.58 14.45 -12.90
N HIS A 20 -3.37 14.32 -13.44
CA HIS A 20 -2.64 13.05 -13.50
C HIS A 20 -2.14 12.63 -12.11
N LEU A 21 -1.59 13.56 -11.34
CA LEU A 21 -1.12 13.29 -9.98
C LEU A 21 -2.26 12.85 -9.06
N PHE A 22 -3.41 13.54 -9.07
CA PHE A 22 -4.56 13.13 -8.24
C PHE A 22 -5.12 11.76 -8.64
N ALA A 23 -5.27 11.50 -9.95
CA ALA A 23 -5.76 10.21 -10.43
C ALA A 23 -4.82 9.04 -10.09
N PHE A 24 -3.51 9.30 -9.99
CA PHE A 24 -2.52 8.30 -9.59
C PHE A 24 -2.39 8.17 -8.07
N ALA A 25 -2.43 9.28 -7.34
CA ALA A 25 -2.27 9.30 -5.89
C ALA A 25 -3.47 8.69 -5.16
N LEU A 26 -4.71 8.88 -5.64
CA LEU A 26 -5.91 8.34 -5.00
C LEU A 26 -5.88 6.81 -4.82
N PRO A 27 -5.65 5.99 -5.86
CA PRO A 27 -5.57 4.55 -5.69
C PRO A 27 -4.37 4.12 -4.83
N LEU A 28 -3.24 4.84 -4.87
CA LEU A 28 -2.10 4.56 -4.00
C LEU A 28 -2.41 4.83 -2.53
N LEU A 29 -3.02 5.98 -2.22
CA LEU A 29 -3.42 6.34 -0.87
C LEU A 29 -4.44 5.35 -0.31
N LEU A 30 -5.43 4.97 -1.12
CA LEU A 30 -6.40 3.96 -0.74
C LEU A 30 -5.74 2.60 -0.48
N GLY A 31 -4.83 2.17 -1.36
CA GLY A 31 -4.06 0.94 -1.18
C GLY A 31 -3.26 0.94 0.12
N SER A 32 -2.49 2.00 0.38
CA SER A 32 -1.72 2.16 1.62
C SER A 32 -2.61 2.17 2.86
N PHE A 33 -3.76 2.84 2.80
CA PHE A 33 -4.73 2.86 3.90
C PHE A 33 -5.32 1.49 4.18
N LEU A 34 -5.76 0.77 3.13
CA LEU A 34 -6.31 -0.58 3.27
C LEU A 34 -5.26 -1.57 3.79
N GLN A 35 -4.00 -1.42 3.37
CA GLN A 35 -2.90 -2.22 3.89
C GLN A 35 -2.63 -1.94 5.38
N GLN A 36 -2.68 -0.68 5.80
CA GLN A 36 -2.58 -0.32 7.22
C GLN A 36 -3.73 -0.93 8.04
N LEU A 37 -4.96 -0.90 7.49
CA LEU A 37 -6.12 -1.52 8.10
C LEU A 37 -5.96 -3.04 8.23
N TYR A 38 -5.43 -3.70 7.20
CA TYR A 38 -5.11 -5.13 7.25
C TYR A 38 -4.14 -5.44 8.39
N ASN A 39 -3.02 -4.72 8.48
CA ASN A 39 -2.03 -4.93 9.55
C ASN A 39 -2.64 -4.70 10.94
N MET A 40 -3.54 -3.73 11.08
CA MET A 40 -4.24 -3.46 12.34
C MET A 40 -5.19 -4.61 12.73
N VAL A 41 -5.99 -5.09 11.77
CA VAL A 41 -6.93 -6.20 12.01
C VAL A 41 -6.18 -7.50 12.29
N ASP A 42 -5.11 -7.79 11.56
CA ASP A 42 -4.25 -8.95 11.80
C ASP A 42 -3.71 -8.97 13.24
N ALA A 43 -3.10 -7.86 13.69
CA ALA A 43 -2.63 -7.74 15.06
C ALA A 43 -3.76 -7.87 16.09
N TRP A 44 -4.92 -7.25 15.84
CA TRP A 44 -6.07 -7.35 16.74
C TRP A 44 -6.61 -8.79 16.86
N VAL A 45 -6.71 -9.51 15.74
CA VAL A 45 -7.14 -10.92 15.71
C VAL A 45 -6.10 -11.79 16.44
N VAL A 46 -4.81 -11.62 16.17
CA VAL A 46 -3.74 -12.37 16.86
C VAL A 46 -3.82 -12.16 18.38
N GLY A 47 -3.96 -10.91 18.84
CA GLY A 47 -4.13 -10.63 20.26
C GLY A 47 -5.38 -11.26 20.86
N LYS A 48 -6.52 -11.19 20.17
CA LYS A 48 -7.81 -11.67 20.69
C LYS A 48 -7.94 -13.19 20.72
N TYR A 49 -7.33 -13.90 19.77
CA TYR A 49 -7.53 -15.34 19.54
C TYR A 49 -6.31 -16.21 19.85
N VAL A 50 -5.10 -15.67 19.71
CA VAL A 50 -3.85 -16.40 20.00
C VAL A 50 -3.27 -15.98 21.36
N GLY A 51 -3.51 -14.73 21.76
CA GLY A 51 -3.16 -14.20 23.07
C GLY A 51 -1.97 -13.24 23.07
N ASP A 52 -1.72 -12.65 24.23
CA ASP A 52 -0.81 -11.50 24.37
C ASP A 52 0.64 -11.81 23.97
N ALA A 53 1.12 -13.03 24.22
CA ALA A 53 2.46 -13.45 23.82
C ALA A 53 2.65 -13.46 22.29
N ALA A 54 1.62 -13.87 21.54
CA ALA A 54 1.66 -13.84 20.09
C ALA A 54 1.57 -12.41 19.54
N LEU A 55 0.74 -11.55 20.16
CA LEU A 55 0.68 -10.14 19.80
C LEU A 55 2.04 -9.43 20.01
N ALA A 56 2.70 -9.71 21.15
CA ALA A 56 4.04 -9.19 21.43
C ALA A 56 5.07 -9.69 20.39
N ALA A 57 5.00 -10.97 20.00
CA ALA A 57 5.87 -11.53 18.97
C ALA A 57 5.68 -10.86 17.59
N VAL A 58 4.44 -10.58 17.18
CA VAL A 58 4.15 -9.83 15.94
C VAL A 58 4.74 -8.42 16.01
N GLY A 59 4.59 -7.74 17.15
CA GLY A 59 5.18 -6.41 17.36
C GLY A 59 6.71 -6.40 17.28
N ILE A 60 7.39 -7.38 17.87
CA ILE A 60 8.86 -7.50 17.84
C ILE A 60 9.35 -7.92 16.44
N GLY A 61 8.58 -8.71 15.70
CA GLY A 61 8.92 -9.12 14.33
C GLY A 61 8.80 -8.00 13.29
N PHE A 62 7.97 -6.99 13.55
CA PHE A 62 7.66 -5.93 12.57
C PHE A 62 8.90 -5.12 12.10
N PRO A 63 9.82 -4.68 12.98
CA PRO A 63 11.06 -4.02 12.55
C PRO A 63 11.97 -4.91 11.68
N VAL A 64 11.99 -6.22 11.92
CA VAL A 64 12.76 -7.18 11.13
C VAL A 64 12.18 -7.31 9.72
N LEU A 65 10.84 -7.42 9.62
CA LEU A 65 10.13 -7.43 8.33
C LEU A 65 10.35 -6.12 7.54
N PHE A 66 10.31 -4.99 8.24
CA PHE A 66 10.60 -3.68 7.64
C PHE A 66 12.03 -3.60 7.10
N MET A 67 13.01 -4.06 7.89
CA MET A 67 14.41 -4.11 7.47
C MET A 67 14.57 -4.92 6.18
N PHE A 68 14.00 -6.13 6.11
CA PHE A 68 14.05 -6.94 4.89
C PHE A 68 13.39 -6.23 3.71
N SER A 69 12.17 -5.70 3.89
CA SER A 69 11.44 -5.03 2.81
C SER A 69 12.16 -3.79 2.26
N SER A 70 13.01 -3.15 3.05
CA SER A 70 13.81 -1.97 2.65
C SER A 70 15.15 -2.31 1.99
N LEU A 71 15.58 -3.58 2.03
CA LEU A 71 16.88 -4.03 1.51
C LEU A 71 16.87 -4.28 -0.01
N PHE A 72 15.69 -4.26 -0.63
CA PHE A 72 15.46 -4.48 -2.05
C PHE A 72 14.55 -3.36 -2.59
#